data_AF-A0A3D9JMM7-F1
#
_entry.id   AF-A0A3D9JMM7-F1
#
_cell.length_a   1.000
_cell.length_b   1.000
_cell.length_c   1.000
_cell.angle_alpha   90.00
_cell.angle_beta   90.00
_cell.angle_gamma   90.00
#
_symmetry.space_group_name_H-M   'P 1'
#
loop_
_entity.id
_entity.type
_entity.pdbx_description
1 polymer ?
#
loop_
_entity_poly.entity_id
_entity_poly.type
_entity_poly.pdbx_seq_one_letter_code
_entity_poly.pdbx_strand_id
1 'polypeptide(L)'
;METLDAVFRKHSELEPTGKLSMLGESVCSADRLLAYARRRNPQSPDVSESYIRLGKLYGIRGDVAYCQAAYDTRWWTSELAGPDWAPQVRAQWADEEAIEIRMQMLYALATFRPFPSEAKVADDRQIAHIERSGWRGKAACWEDLSGKWSHSGNVGYGRYVVAMWRGVLEWDGQGVPPKLPVYRQEFTPSVRTAVRKTGTVDWSSFVSEQMKWLLHRQLLPVPAPHPDRKVTWEELAALLRQWENSSRPQEQKERREEDTPDVP
;
A
#
# COMPACT_ATOMS: atom_id res chain seq x y z
N MET A 1 -42.50 -17.76 13.62
CA MET A 1 -41.30 -16.92 13.45
C MET A 1 -40.60 -17.44 12.20
N GLU A 2 -40.97 -16.90 11.05
CA GLU A 2 -40.35 -17.27 9.77
C GLU A 2 -38.90 -16.81 9.77
N THR A 3 -37.99 -17.75 9.59
CA THR A 3 -36.58 -17.48 9.33
C THR A 3 -36.49 -16.72 8.01
N LEU A 4 -36.23 -15.42 8.09
CA LEU A 4 -35.79 -14.63 6.94
C LEU A 4 -34.47 -15.21 6.45
N ASP A 5 -34.54 -16.10 5.47
CA ASP A 5 -33.39 -16.52 4.68
C ASP A 5 -32.88 -15.27 3.96
N ALA A 6 -31.88 -14.63 4.56
CA ALA A 6 -31.22 -13.48 3.99
C ALA A 6 -30.66 -13.87 2.62
N VAL A 7 -31.27 -13.31 1.56
CA VAL A 7 -30.96 -13.48 0.12
C VAL A 7 -29.56 -12.93 -0.26
N PHE A 8 -28.75 -12.57 0.73
CA PHE A 8 -27.37 -12.14 0.50
C PHE A 8 -26.47 -13.36 0.26
N ARG A 9 -25.76 -13.36 -0.85
CA ARG A 9 -24.71 -14.36 -1.13
C ARG A 9 -23.75 -14.39 0.06
N LYS A 10 -23.60 -15.56 0.69
CA LYS A 10 -22.62 -15.75 1.75
C LYS A 10 -21.23 -15.78 1.10
N HIS A 11 -20.48 -14.71 1.31
CA HIS A 11 -19.08 -14.60 0.93
C HIS A 11 -18.22 -14.95 2.15
N SER A 12 -17.93 -16.24 2.33
CA SER A 12 -17.10 -16.73 3.46
C SER A 12 -15.68 -16.15 3.47
N GLU A 13 -15.23 -15.64 2.33
CA GLU A 13 -13.93 -15.04 2.10
C GLU A 13 -13.83 -13.57 2.52
N LEU A 14 -14.96 -12.89 2.69
CA LEU A 14 -15.02 -11.48 3.04
C LEU A 14 -15.24 -11.30 4.54
N GLU A 15 -14.48 -10.38 5.13
CA GLU A 15 -14.76 -9.88 6.48
C GLU A 15 -16.11 -9.12 6.50
N PRO A 16 -16.73 -8.88 7.67
CA PRO A 16 -17.95 -8.06 7.78
C PRO A 16 -17.83 -6.67 7.15
N THR A 17 -16.60 -6.18 6.99
CA THR A 17 -16.26 -4.92 6.30
C THR A 17 -16.32 -4.99 4.77
N GLY A 18 -16.52 -6.18 4.19
CA GLY A 18 -16.48 -6.44 2.74
C GLY A 18 -15.08 -6.55 2.14
N LYS A 19 -14.03 -6.45 2.97
CA LYS A 19 -12.63 -6.63 2.55
C LYS A 19 -12.26 -8.11 2.46
N LEU A 20 -11.29 -8.44 1.60
CA LEU A 20 -10.84 -9.82 1.44
C LEU A 20 -9.85 -10.19 2.55
N SER A 21 -10.21 -11.18 3.36
CA SER A 21 -9.31 -11.70 4.41
C SER A 21 -8.01 -12.23 3.78
N MET A 22 -6.88 -11.91 4.41
CA MET A 22 -5.57 -12.44 4.03
C MET A 22 -5.44 -13.92 4.39
N LEU A 23 -6.02 -14.31 5.52
CA LEU A 23 -6.08 -15.68 5.97
C LEU A 23 -7.22 -16.43 5.28
N GLY A 24 -6.99 -17.72 5.01
CA GLY A 24 -7.97 -18.63 4.44
C GLY A 24 -7.40 -19.51 3.33
N GLU A 25 -8.25 -20.41 2.84
CA GLU A 25 -7.91 -21.31 1.75
C GLU A 25 -7.89 -20.60 0.40
N SER A 26 -7.00 -21.06 -0.48
CA SER A 26 -6.99 -20.63 -1.88
C SER A 26 -8.22 -21.18 -2.59
N VAL A 27 -8.80 -20.39 -3.49
CA VAL A 27 -9.98 -20.79 -4.28
C VAL A 27 -9.64 -21.00 -5.76
N CYS A 28 -8.55 -20.39 -6.25
CA CYS A 28 -8.03 -20.65 -7.59
C CYS A 28 -7.00 -21.81 -7.57
N SER A 29 -7.02 -22.64 -8.61
CA SER A 29 -5.98 -23.65 -8.83
C SER A 29 -4.68 -23.03 -9.36
N ALA A 30 -3.56 -23.74 -9.14
CA ALA A 30 -2.25 -23.38 -9.66
C ALA A 30 -2.26 -23.20 -11.19
N ASP A 31 -2.81 -24.18 -11.93
CA ASP A 31 -2.94 -24.13 -13.39
C ASP A 31 -3.68 -22.87 -13.88
N ARG A 32 -4.76 -22.50 -13.19
CA ARG A 32 -5.55 -21.32 -13.54
C ARG A 32 -4.75 -20.03 -13.35
N LEU A 33 -4.02 -19.93 -12.24
CA LEU A 33 -3.16 -18.78 -11.95
C LEU A 33 -2.05 -18.63 -13.00
N LEU A 34 -1.36 -19.73 -13.30
CA LEU A 34 -0.29 -19.76 -14.29
C LEU A 34 -0.80 -19.42 -15.70
N ALA A 35 -1.91 -20.01 -16.11
CA ALA A 35 -2.50 -19.74 -17.41
C ALA A 35 -2.95 -18.27 -17.53
N TYR A 36 -3.51 -17.71 -16.45
CA TYR A 36 -3.88 -16.29 -16.40
C TYR A 36 -2.65 -15.38 -16.53
N ALA A 37 -1.55 -15.68 -15.85
CA ALA A 37 -0.30 -14.92 -15.94
C ALA A 37 0.35 -15.02 -17.33
N ARG A 38 0.38 -16.22 -17.92
CA ARG A 38 0.99 -16.48 -19.24
C ARG A 38 0.32 -15.75 -20.40
N ARG A 39 -0.95 -15.36 -20.25
CA ARG A 39 -1.62 -14.46 -21.21
C ARG A 39 -1.00 -13.07 -21.31
N ARG A 40 -0.37 -12.60 -20.23
CA ARG A 40 0.31 -11.29 -20.16
C ARG A 40 1.80 -11.42 -20.40
N ASN A 41 2.41 -12.43 -19.80
CA ASN A 41 3.82 -12.76 -20.01
C ASN A 41 3.96 -14.27 -20.29
N PRO A 42 4.11 -14.70 -21.56
CA PRO A 42 4.30 -16.11 -21.90
C PRO A 42 5.50 -16.76 -21.20
N GLN A 43 6.49 -15.98 -20.77
CA GLN A 43 7.67 -16.43 -20.04
C GLN A 43 7.50 -16.34 -18.51
N SER A 44 6.27 -16.14 -18.00
CA SER A 44 6.01 -16.12 -16.57
C SER A 44 6.48 -17.44 -15.94
N PRO A 45 7.24 -17.38 -14.83
CA PRO A 45 7.76 -18.57 -14.19
C PRO A 45 6.64 -19.43 -13.61
N ASP A 46 6.89 -20.73 -13.56
CA ASP A 46 5.96 -21.71 -13.05
C ASP A 46 6.11 -21.87 -11.52
N VAL A 47 5.59 -20.90 -10.78
CA VAL A 47 5.65 -20.89 -9.30
C VAL A 47 4.29 -20.99 -8.64
N SER A 48 3.23 -21.17 -9.44
CA SER A 48 1.85 -21.14 -8.96
C SER A 48 1.57 -22.22 -7.89
N GLU A 49 2.10 -23.43 -8.08
CA GLU A 49 1.98 -24.52 -7.10
C GLU A 49 2.67 -24.19 -5.77
N SER A 50 3.85 -23.57 -5.81
CA SER A 50 4.57 -23.17 -4.60
C SER A 50 3.78 -22.15 -3.78
N TYR A 51 3.12 -21.18 -4.44
CA TYR A 51 2.23 -20.24 -3.75
C TYR A 51 1.01 -20.92 -3.11
N ILE A 52 0.38 -21.89 -3.80
CA ILE A 52 -0.77 -22.63 -3.24
C ILE A 52 -0.33 -23.50 -2.04
N ARG A 53 0.77 -24.25 -2.20
CA ARG A 53 1.30 -25.12 -1.15
C ARG A 53 1.72 -24.34 0.09
N LEU A 54 2.53 -23.30 -0.09
CA LEU A 54 2.99 -22.47 1.02
C LEU A 54 1.84 -21.66 1.62
N GLY A 55 0.92 -21.14 0.80
CA GLY A 55 -0.29 -20.48 1.29
C GLY A 55 -1.06 -21.38 2.27
N LYS A 56 -1.29 -22.64 1.89
CA LYS A 56 -1.91 -23.64 2.78
C LYS A 56 -1.13 -23.86 4.08
N LEU A 57 0.20 -23.98 3.99
CA LEU A 57 1.06 -24.17 5.17
C LEU A 57 0.93 -23.03 6.19
N TYR A 58 0.86 -21.79 5.71
CA TYR A 58 0.74 -20.60 6.56
C TYR A 58 -0.73 -20.19 6.83
N GLY A 59 -1.71 -20.86 6.22
CA GLY A 59 -3.11 -20.44 6.27
C GLY A 59 -3.38 -19.10 5.58
N ILE A 60 -2.55 -18.73 4.60
CA ILE A 60 -2.65 -17.53 3.76
C ILE A 60 -3.28 -17.92 2.42
N ARG A 61 -4.08 -17.01 1.86
CA ARG A 61 -4.63 -17.16 0.49
C ARG A 61 -3.52 -17.11 -0.56
N GLY A 62 -2.93 -18.27 -0.85
CA GLY A 62 -1.82 -18.45 -1.77
C GLY A 62 -2.13 -17.98 -3.19
N ASP A 63 -3.37 -18.15 -3.65
CA ASP A 63 -3.85 -17.62 -4.93
C ASP A 63 -3.84 -16.09 -5.01
N VAL A 64 -4.22 -15.40 -3.94
CA VAL A 64 -4.15 -13.93 -3.87
C VAL A 64 -2.70 -13.47 -3.71
N ALA A 65 -1.88 -14.19 -2.94
CA ALA A 65 -0.43 -13.93 -2.83
C ALA A 65 0.29 -14.06 -4.18
N TYR A 66 -0.11 -15.03 -5.01
CA TYR A 66 0.39 -15.14 -6.39
C TYR A 66 -0.02 -13.91 -7.22
N CYS A 67 -1.25 -13.43 -7.09
CA CYS A 67 -1.70 -12.20 -7.76
C CYS A 67 -0.94 -10.96 -7.25
N GLN A 68 -0.61 -10.90 -5.96
CA GLN A 68 0.26 -9.86 -5.41
C GLN A 68 1.63 -9.87 -6.09
N ALA A 69 2.25 -11.04 -6.22
CA ALA A 69 3.54 -11.19 -6.89
C ALA A 69 3.47 -10.80 -8.36
N ALA A 70 2.43 -11.23 -9.07
CA ALA A 70 2.19 -10.84 -10.45
C ALA A 70 1.98 -9.32 -10.58
N TYR A 71 1.30 -8.68 -9.63
CA TYR A 71 1.13 -7.23 -9.60
C TYR A 71 2.46 -6.50 -9.37
N ASP A 72 3.19 -6.85 -8.30
CA ASP A 72 4.43 -6.20 -7.90
C ASP A 72 5.51 -6.29 -8.99
N THR A 73 5.63 -7.46 -9.61
CA THR A 73 6.65 -7.74 -10.64
C THR A 73 6.21 -7.33 -12.04
N ARG A 74 4.98 -6.81 -12.21
CA ARG A 74 4.35 -6.56 -13.51
C ARG A 74 4.39 -7.81 -14.40
N TRP A 75 3.87 -8.92 -13.89
CA TRP A 75 3.89 -10.23 -14.55
C TRP A 75 5.31 -10.76 -14.77
N TRP A 76 6.20 -10.65 -13.78
CA TRP A 76 7.61 -11.05 -13.84
C TRP A 76 8.40 -10.37 -14.97
N THR A 77 8.03 -9.13 -15.33
CA THR A 77 8.77 -8.33 -16.33
C THR A 77 9.65 -7.25 -15.68
N SER A 78 9.36 -6.81 -14.46
CA SER A 78 10.19 -5.87 -13.71
C SER A 78 11.42 -6.57 -13.12
N GLU A 79 12.58 -5.91 -13.20
CA GLU A 79 13.83 -6.45 -12.65
C GLU A 79 13.91 -6.31 -11.13
N LEU A 80 13.25 -5.30 -10.56
CA LEU A 80 13.20 -5.03 -9.12
C LEU A 80 11.74 -4.76 -8.74
N ALA A 81 11.26 -5.38 -7.66
CA ALA A 81 9.88 -5.29 -7.21
C ALA A 81 9.76 -5.53 -5.69
N GLY A 82 8.59 -5.21 -5.12
CA GLY A 82 8.27 -5.41 -3.71
C GLY A 82 8.26 -4.10 -2.89
N PRO A 83 8.25 -4.21 -1.55
CA PRO A 83 8.30 -3.06 -0.65
C PRO A 83 9.65 -2.35 -0.71
N ASP A 84 9.68 -1.03 -0.52
CA ASP A 84 10.94 -0.25 -0.57
C ASP A 84 11.91 -0.60 0.55
N TRP A 85 11.37 -1.09 1.66
CA TRP A 85 12.14 -1.52 2.82
C TRP A 85 12.71 -2.95 2.66
N ALA A 86 12.28 -3.71 1.66
CA ALA A 86 12.79 -5.03 1.32
C ALA A 86 12.55 -5.39 -0.17
N PRO A 87 13.16 -4.64 -1.12
CA PRO A 87 12.97 -4.90 -2.54
C PRO A 87 13.70 -6.20 -2.94
N GLN A 88 13.12 -6.95 -3.86
CA GLN A 88 13.64 -8.24 -4.34
C GLN A 88 13.86 -8.19 -5.86
N VAL A 89 14.97 -8.77 -6.31
CA VAL A 89 15.27 -8.90 -7.74
C VAL A 89 14.36 -9.97 -8.36
N ARG A 90 14.08 -9.86 -9.66
CA ARG A 90 13.14 -10.72 -10.39
C ARG A 90 13.37 -12.22 -10.15
N ALA A 91 14.63 -12.68 -10.12
CA ALA A 91 14.95 -14.09 -9.89
C ALA A 91 14.41 -14.59 -8.53
N GLN A 92 14.45 -13.75 -7.48
CA GLN A 92 13.93 -14.09 -6.15
C GLN A 92 12.41 -14.18 -6.11
N TRP A 93 11.70 -13.64 -7.11
CA TRP A 93 10.24 -13.82 -7.22
C TRP A 93 9.84 -15.18 -7.76
N ALA A 94 10.79 -15.95 -8.29
CA ALA A 94 10.61 -17.33 -8.73
C ALA A 94 11.31 -18.36 -7.82
N ASP A 95 12.12 -17.89 -6.87
CA ASP A 95 12.82 -18.73 -5.90
C ASP A 95 11.88 -19.16 -4.76
N GLU A 96 11.85 -20.45 -4.43
CA GLU A 96 10.88 -21.00 -3.49
C GLU A 96 11.12 -20.56 -2.05
N GLU A 97 12.38 -20.48 -1.62
CA GLU A 97 12.73 -19.99 -0.29
C GLU A 97 12.30 -18.53 -0.11
N ALA A 98 12.51 -17.71 -1.15
CA ALA A 98 12.03 -16.33 -1.17
C ALA A 98 10.50 -16.21 -1.23
N ILE A 99 9.78 -17.16 -1.85
CA ILE A 99 8.30 -17.23 -1.77
C ILE A 99 7.87 -17.50 -0.33
N GLU A 100 8.52 -18.44 0.35
CA GLU A 100 8.20 -18.78 1.74
C GLU A 100 8.43 -17.59 2.67
N ILE A 101 9.55 -16.87 2.52
CA ILE A 101 9.81 -15.62 3.25
C ILE A 101 8.68 -14.60 3.03
N ARG A 102 8.21 -14.42 1.79
CA ARG A 102 7.07 -13.52 1.50
C ARG A 102 5.79 -13.99 2.18
N MET A 103 5.52 -15.31 2.22
CA MET A 103 4.38 -15.86 2.96
C MET A 103 4.48 -15.59 4.46
N GLN A 104 5.68 -15.69 5.04
CA GLN A 104 5.92 -15.36 6.44
C GLN A 104 5.69 -13.88 6.73
N MET A 105 6.12 -12.98 5.83
CA MET A 105 5.84 -11.55 5.95
C MET A 105 4.34 -11.26 5.93
N LEU A 106 3.59 -11.85 4.99
CA LEU A 106 2.13 -11.75 4.93
C LEU A 106 1.46 -12.29 6.20
N TYR A 107 1.90 -13.45 6.68
CA TYR A 107 1.42 -14.04 7.93
C TYR A 107 1.63 -13.11 9.13
N ALA A 108 2.84 -12.57 9.30
CA ALA A 108 3.16 -11.65 10.39
C ALA A 108 2.31 -10.37 10.32
N LEU A 109 2.06 -9.85 9.12
CA LEU A 109 1.17 -8.70 8.92
C LEU A 109 -0.30 -9.02 9.24
N ALA A 110 -0.75 -10.23 8.93
CA ALA A 110 -2.14 -10.66 9.11
C ALA A 110 -2.50 -10.99 10.56
N THR A 111 -1.57 -11.55 11.35
CA THR A 111 -1.91 -12.10 12.66
C THR A 111 -0.83 -11.90 13.73
N PHE A 112 -1.25 -11.91 14.99
CA PHE A 112 -0.37 -11.92 16.15
C PHE A 112 0.08 -13.33 16.55
N ARG A 113 -0.50 -14.37 15.94
CA ARG A 113 -0.20 -15.78 16.26
C ARG A 113 1.28 -16.10 15.97
N PRO A 114 1.88 -17.05 16.72
CA PRO A 114 3.21 -17.56 16.38
C PRO A 114 3.16 -18.26 15.03
N PHE A 115 4.30 -18.35 14.34
CA PHE A 115 4.39 -19.12 13.11
C PHE A 115 4.02 -20.59 13.34
N PRO A 116 3.47 -21.30 12.33
CA PRO A 116 3.23 -22.73 12.40
C PRO A 116 4.50 -23.48 12.84
N SER A 117 4.37 -24.52 13.68
CA SER A 117 5.51 -25.30 14.19
C SER A 117 6.34 -25.97 13.09
N GLU A 118 5.72 -26.21 11.94
CA GLU A 118 6.34 -26.83 10.76
C GLU A 118 7.10 -25.83 9.88
N ALA A 119 7.00 -24.53 10.17
CA ALA A 119 7.64 -23.48 9.39
C ALA A 119 9.14 -23.38 9.68
N LYS A 120 9.96 -23.31 8.62
CA LYS A 120 11.34 -22.85 8.73
C LYS A 120 11.33 -21.35 8.96
N VAL A 121 11.38 -20.91 10.22
CA VAL A 121 11.49 -19.49 10.53
C VAL A 121 12.85 -19.00 10.05
N ALA A 122 12.85 -18.17 9.01
CA ALA A 122 14.07 -17.56 8.52
C ALA A 122 14.64 -16.59 9.57
N ASP A 123 15.97 -16.42 9.59
CA ASP A 123 16.64 -15.40 10.41
C ASP A 123 16.39 -14.03 9.76
N ASP A 124 15.18 -13.51 9.96
CA ASP A 124 14.61 -12.66 8.92
C ASP A 124 14.51 -11.19 9.33
N ARG A 125 15.42 -10.39 8.77
CA ARG A 125 15.44 -8.92 8.83
C ARG A 125 14.09 -8.32 8.47
N GLN A 126 13.31 -8.96 7.58
CA GLN A 126 12.01 -8.51 7.12
C GLN A 126 10.96 -8.62 8.24
N ILE A 127 10.92 -9.75 8.96
CA ILE A 127 10.05 -9.92 10.12
C ILE A 127 10.43 -8.93 11.21
N ALA A 128 11.73 -8.77 11.50
CA ALA A 128 12.20 -7.77 12.46
C ALA A 128 11.84 -6.32 12.07
N HIS A 129 11.71 -6.02 10.78
CA HIS A 129 11.20 -4.73 10.31
C HIS A 129 9.69 -4.58 10.58
N ILE A 130 8.88 -5.60 10.25
CA ILE A 130 7.44 -5.61 10.52
C ILE A 130 7.14 -5.41 12.02
N GLU A 131 7.91 -6.06 12.90
CA GLU A 131 7.80 -5.89 14.35
C GLU A 131 8.14 -4.47 14.78
N ARG A 132 9.31 -3.95 14.38
CA ARG A 132 9.77 -2.59 14.75
C ARG A 132 8.85 -1.48 14.23
N SER A 133 8.23 -1.70 13.08
CA SER A 133 7.26 -0.77 12.49
C SER A 133 5.87 -0.88 13.15
N GLY A 134 5.67 -1.84 14.07
CA GLY A 134 4.40 -2.04 14.76
C GLY A 134 3.29 -2.56 13.84
N TRP A 135 3.64 -3.24 12.76
CA TRP A 135 2.72 -3.70 11.73
C TRP A 135 2.24 -5.15 11.93
N ARG A 136 2.83 -5.89 12.87
CA ARG A 136 2.38 -7.25 13.17
C ARG A 136 0.88 -7.25 13.49
N GLY A 137 0.12 -8.13 12.85
CA GLY A 137 -1.32 -8.25 13.02
C GLY A 137 -2.14 -6.99 12.68
N LYS A 138 -1.59 -6.04 11.91
CA LYS A 138 -2.28 -4.80 11.51
C LYS A 138 -2.81 -4.80 10.07
N ALA A 139 -2.71 -5.90 9.34
CA ALA A 139 -3.24 -6.06 7.99
C ALA A 139 -3.93 -7.42 7.82
N ALA A 140 -5.07 -7.59 8.50
CA ALA A 140 -5.86 -8.81 8.41
C ALA A 140 -6.47 -9.03 7.01
N CYS A 141 -6.69 -7.95 6.25
CA CYS A 141 -7.18 -8.02 4.87
C CYS A 141 -6.13 -7.55 3.86
N TRP A 142 -6.24 -8.01 2.61
CA TRP A 142 -5.35 -7.60 1.52
C TRP A 142 -5.36 -6.09 1.29
N GLU A 143 -6.52 -5.45 1.39
CA GLU A 143 -6.69 -4.00 1.28
C GLU A 143 -5.95 -3.20 2.37
N ASP A 144 -5.60 -3.84 3.49
CA ASP A 144 -4.87 -3.21 4.59
C ASP A 144 -3.34 -3.20 4.39
N LEU A 145 -2.85 -3.84 3.31
CA LEU A 145 -1.43 -3.80 2.90
C LEU A 145 -1.01 -2.43 2.34
N SER A 146 -1.96 -1.63 1.86
CA SER A 146 -1.67 -0.28 1.34
C SER A 146 -0.93 0.56 2.40
N GLY A 147 0.27 1.02 2.07
CA GLY A 147 1.14 1.81 2.96
C GLY A 147 1.94 1.01 3.99
N LYS A 148 1.80 -0.32 4.05
CA LYS A 148 2.66 -1.23 4.85
C LYS A 148 3.56 -2.08 3.94
N TRP A 149 3.02 -2.54 2.82
CA TRP A 149 3.74 -3.25 1.78
C TRP A 149 4.11 -2.33 0.61
N SER A 150 3.17 -1.52 0.14
CA SER A 150 3.44 -0.51 -0.88
C SER A 150 3.92 0.80 -0.26
N HIS A 151 4.59 1.64 -1.06
CA HIS A 151 4.88 3.03 -0.72
C HIS A 151 3.66 3.74 -0.10
N SER A 152 3.89 4.66 0.83
CA SER A 152 2.85 5.40 1.57
C SER A 152 1.87 6.18 0.69
N GLY A 153 2.24 6.50 -0.56
CA GLY A 153 1.37 7.15 -1.56
C GLY A 153 0.42 6.22 -2.31
N ASN A 154 0.59 4.89 -2.25
CA ASN A 154 -0.25 3.94 -2.99
C ASN A 154 -1.42 3.45 -2.13
N VAL A 155 -2.42 4.31 -1.98
CA VAL A 155 -3.63 4.04 -1.18
C VAL A 155 -4.48 2.89 -1.76
N GLY A 156 -4.34 2.61 -3.06
CA GLY A 156 -5.12 1.62 -3.79
C GLY A 156 -4.49 0.22 -3.89
N TYR A 157 -3.26 0.04 -3.41
CA TYR A 157 -2.46 -1.18 -3.62
C TYR A 157 -3.23 -2.48 -3.39
N GLY A 158 -3.73 -2.69 -2.17
CA GLY A 158 -4.40 -3.94 -1.82
C GLY A 158 -5.68 -4.16 -2.62
N ARG A 159 -6.38 -3.08 -3.00
CA ARG A 159 -7.57 -3.16 -3.87
C ARG A 159 -7.21 -3.65 -5.27
N TYR A 160 -6.05 -3.25 -5.82
CA TYR A 160 -5.61 -3.71 -7.13
C TYR A 160 -5.20 -5.18 -7.12
N VAL A 161 -4.57 -5.65 -6.04
CA VAL A 161 -4.27 -7.07 -5.84
C VAL A 161 -5.56 -7.89 -5.80
N VAL A 162 -6.54 -7.46 -5.01
CA VAL A 162 -7.87 -8.11 -4.94
C VAL A 162 -8.59 -8.07 -6.29
N ALA A 163 -8.53 -6.95 -7.01
CA ALA A 163 -9.14 -6.83 -8.33
C ALA A 163 -8.47 -7.78 -9.34
N MET A 164 -7.15 -7.96 -9.28
CA MET A 164 -6.45 -8.95 -10.11
C MET A 164 -6.94 -10.37 -9.82
N TRP A 165 -7.03 -10.75 -8.54
CA TRP A 165 -7.54 -12.05 -8.13
C TRP A 165 -8.99 -12.28 -8.56
N ARG A 166 -9.88 -11.28 -8.44
CA ARG A 166 -11.24 -11.34 -8.98
C ARG A 166 -11.24 -11.54 -10.50
N GLY A 167 -10.33 -10.87 -11.21
CA GLY A 167 -10.12 -11.11 -12.64
C GLY A 167 -9.72 -12.55 -12.96
N VAL A 168 -8.91 -13.19 -12.12
CA VAL A 168 -8.61 -14.63 -12.24
C VAL A 168 -9.86 -15.47 -12.02
N LEU A 169 -10.69 -15.14 -11.02
CA LEU A 169 -11.93 -15.87 -10.73
C LEU A 169 -12.95 -15.79 -11.86
N GLU A 170 -13.15 -14.60 -12.42
CA GLU A 170 -14.14 -14.35 -13.47
C GLU A 170 -13.68 -14.83 -14.86
N TRP A 171 -12.39 -15.14 -15.01
CA TRP A 171 -11.83 -15.49 -16.31
C TRP A 171 -12.29 -16.86 -16.81
N ASP A 172 -13.06 -16.88 -17.90
CA ASP A 172 -13.60 -18.10 -18.52
C ASP A 172 -12.57 -18.98 -19.27
N GLY A 173 -11.30 -18.58 -19.31
CA GLY A 173 -10.28 -19.25 -20.12
C GLY A 173 -9.96 -18.53 -21.44
N GLN A 174 -10.68 -17.46 -21.80
CA GLN A 174 -10.54 -16.75 -23.09
C GLN A 174 -10.18 -15.26 -22.97
N GLY A 175 -9.75 -14.65 -24.08
CA GLY A 175 -9.53 -13.20 -24.25
C GLY A 175 -8.24 -12.62 -23.66
N VAL A 176 -8.14 -11.28 -23.64
CA VAL A 176 -7.08 -10.49 -22.99
C VAL A 176 -7.70 -9.71 -21.81
N PRO A 177 -7.10 -9.66 -20.60
CA PRO A 177 -7.75 -8.98 -19.48
C PRO A 177 -7.89 -7.47 -19.72
N PRO A 178 -8.82 -6.78 -19.02
CA PRO A 178 -8.80 -5.32 -18.96
C PRO A 178 -7.45 -4.83 -18.42
N LYS A 179 -6.92 -3.74 -18.99
CA LYS A 179 -5.70 -3.11 -18.48
C LYS A 179 -6.02 -2.54 -17.09
N LEU A 180 -5.63 -3.23 -16.02
CA LEU A 180 -5.57 -2.61 -14.70
C LEU A 180 -4.59 -1.44 -14.80
N PRO A 181 -4.85 -0.29 -14.14
CA PRO A 181 -3.90 0.81 -14.10
C PRO A 181 -2.59 0.28 -13.52
N VAL A 182 -1.58 0.11 -14.37
CA VAL A 182 -0.22 -0.20 -13.93
C VAL A 182 0.27 1.06 -13.25
N TYR A 183 0.26 1.08 -11.92
CA TYR A 183 0.86 2.17 -11.19
C TYR A 183 2.36 2.20 -11.54
N ARG A 184 2.78 3.30 -12.17
CA ARG A 184 4.18 3.56 -12.47
C ARG A 184 4.88 3.77 -11.13
N GLN A 185 5.57 2.75 -10.64
CA GLN A 185 6.72 2.96 -9.75
C GLN A 185 7.70 3.82 -10.54
N GLU A 186 7.61 5.14 -10.39
CA GLU A 186 8.74 6.00 -10.70
C GLU A 186 9.77 5.67 -9.63
N PHE A 187 10.70 4.80 -10.00
CA PHE A 187 11.94 4.61 -9.26
C PHE A 187 12.62 5.97 -9.22
N THR A 188 12.46 6.71 -8.12
CA THR A 188 13.42 7.77 -7.81
C THR A 188 14.69 7.05 -7.43
N PRO A 189 15.77 7.11 -8.25
CA PRO A 189 17.02 6.46 -7.87
C PRO A 189 17.47 7.08 -6.55
N SER A 190 17.58 6.26 -5.52
CA SER A 190 18.05 6.68 -4.20
C SER A 190 19.41 7.36 -4.39
N VAL A 191 19.44 8.64 -4.03
CA VAL A 191 20.64 9.49 -4.08
C VAL A 191 21.76 8.81 -3.31
N ARG A 192 22.94 8.84 -3.93
CA ARG A 192 24.24 8.40 -3.42
C ARG A 192 24.44 8.79 -1.96
N THR A 193 25.10 7.89 -1.23
CA THR A 193 25.66 8.06 0.10
C THR A 193 26.34 9.43 0.23
N ALA A 194 25.66 10.38 0.89
CA ALA A 194 26.23 11.66 1.24
C ALA A 194 26.51 11.68 2.74
N VAL A 195 27.82 11.74 3.01
CA VAL A 195 28.48 12.00 4.28
C VAL A 195 27.70 13.01 5.15
N ARG A 196 27.56 12.68 6.44
CA ARG A 196 27.10 13.60 7.49
C ARG A 196 27.85 14.94 7.41
N LYS A 197 27.12 16.03 7.14
CA LYS A 197 27.47 17.36 7.63
C LYS A 197 26.23 17.96 8.29
N THR A 198 26.42 18.38 9.54
CA THR A 198 25.53 19.27 10.28
C THR A 198 25.28 20.53 9.47
N GLY A 199 24.09 20.63 8.91
CA GLY A 199 23.60 21.73 8.10
C GLY A 199 22.17 21.42 7.71
N THR A 200 21.28 22.40 7.87
CA THR A 200 19.85 22.36 7.60
C THR A 200 19.55 21.53 6.34
N VAL A 201 18.80 20.44 6.50
CA VAL A 201 18.39 19.59 5.38
C VAL A 201 17.46 20.41 4.49
N ASP A 202 17.86 20.58 3.23
CA ASP A 202 17.05 21.22 2.21
C ASP A 202 15.96 20.26 1.74
N TRP A 203 14.75 20.46 2.27
CA TRP A 203 13.57 19.65 1.96
C TRP A 203 12.84 20.09 0.68
N SER A 204 13.32 21.12 -0.03
CA SER A 204 12.61 21.73 -1.17
C SER A 204 12.24 20.73 -2.29
N SER A 205 12.98 19.63 -2.41
CA SER A 205 12.73 18.54 -3.36
C SER A 205 11.76 17.45 -2.88
N PHE A 206 11.43 17.40 -1.58
CA PHE A 206 10.57 16.37 -0.94
C PHE A 206 9.21 16.89 -0.46
N VAL A 207 8.94 18.18 -0.68
CA VAL A 207 7.77 18.90 -0.14
C VAL A 207 6.66 18.89 -1.20
N SER A 208 5.49 18.36 -0.85
CA SER A 208 4.30 18.37 -1.72
C SER A 208 3.89 19.80 -2.09
N GLU A 209 3.17 19.98 -3.19
CA GLU A 209 2.66 21.30 -3.60
C GLU A 209 1.82 21.97 -2.49
N GLN A 210 1.07 21.19 -1.72
CA GLN A 210 0.32 21.67 -0.55
C GLN A 210 1.25 22.18 0.56
N MET A 211 2.38 21.51 0.80
CA MET A 211 3.35 21.91 1.80
C MET A 211 4.15 23.15 1.34
N LYS A 212 4.45 23.28 0.04
CA LYS A 212 5.02 24.52 -0.53
C LYS A 212 4.04 25.69 -0.39
N TRP A 213 2.75 25.45 -0.63
CA TRP A 213 1.70 26.45 -0.43
C TRP A 213 1.62 26.92 1.03
N LEU A 214 1.66 26.00 2.00
CA LEU A 214 1.66 26.33 3.43
C LEU A 214 2.92 27.11 3.83
N LEU A 215 4.09 26.73 3.30
CA LEU A 215 5.35 27.43 3.53
C LEU A 215 5.31 28.86 2.98
N HIS A 216 4.83 29.04 1.74
CA HIS A 216 4.67 30.36 1.12
C HIS A 216 3.71 31.27 1.91
N ARG A 217 2.68 30.68 2.54
CA ARG A 217 1.73 31.38 3.40
C ARG A 217 2.23 31.57 4.85
N GLN A 218 3.44 31.12 5.18
CA GLN A 218 4.01 31.16 6.54
C GLN A 218 3.12 30.49 7.60
N LEU A 219 2.37 29.46 7.20
CA LEU A 219 1.44 28.73 8.07
C LEU A 219 2.09 27.52 8.76
N LEU A 220 3.34 27.21 8.43
CA LEU A 220 4.08 26.11 9.06
C LEU A 220 4.80 26.57 10.32
N PRO A 221 4.84 25.73 11.38
CA PRO A 221 5.63 26.04 12.57
C PRO A 221 7.13 26.02 12.24
N VAL A 222 7.92 26.78 12.98
CA VAL A 222 9.38 26.82 12.85
C VAL A 222 10.02 26.05 14.01
N PRO A 223 10.89 25.05 13.75
CA PRO A 223 11.32 24.57 12.42
C PRO A 223 10.21 23.79 11.70
N ALA A 224 10.23 23.84 10.36
CA ALA A 224 9.24 23.18 9.52
C ALA A 224 9.16 21.68 9.86
N PRO A 225 7.94 21.13 10.07
CA PRO A 225 7.78 19.73 10.44
C PRO A 225 8.16 18.82 9.26
N HIS A 226 8.66 17.62 9.59
CA HIS A 226 8.95 16.60 8.58
C HIS A 226 7.70 16.26 7.76
N PRO A 227 7.79 16.09 6.43
CA PRO A 227 6.63 15.85 5.56
C PRO A 227 5.78 14.64 5.97
N ASP A 228 6.38 13.61 6.56
CA ASP A 228 5.68 12.40 7.04
C ASP A 228 5.17 12.49 8.50
N ARG A 229 5.30 13.65 9.17
CA ARG A 229 4.78 13.83 10.53
C ARG A 229 3.24 13.87 10.48
N LYS A 230 2.60 12.99 11.24
CA LYS A 230 1.16 13.07 11.46
C LYS A 230 0.81 14.34 12.24
N VAL A 231 -0.17 15.09 11.74
CA VAL A 231 -0.70 16.32 12.36
C VAL A 231 -1.84 15.96 13.31
N THR A 232 -1.91 16.59 14.48
CA THR A 232 -3.04 16.42 15.41
C THR A 232 -4.21 17.34 15.03
N TRP A 233 -5.43 16.99 15.46
CA TRP A 233 -6.60 17.87 15.27
C TRP A 233 -6.44 19.23 15.95
N GLU A 234 -5.69 19.28 17.04
CA GLU A 234 -5.36 20.53 17.76
C GLU A 234 -4.44 21.43 16.94
N GLU A 235 -3.40 20.87 16.33
CA GLU A 235 -2.48 21.60 15.44
C GLU A 235 -3.20 22.12 14.19
N LEU A 236 -4.08 21.32 13.59
CA LEU A 236 -4.92 21.76 12.48
C LEU A 236 -5.85 22.91 12.89
N ALA A 237 -6.49 22.82 14.07
CA ALA A 237 -7.36 23.87 14.57
C ALA A 237 -6.59 25.18 14.89
N ALA A 238 -5.34 25.08 15.36
CA ALA A 238 -4.46 26.23 15.55
C ALA A 238 -4.12 26.91 14.21
N LEU A 239 -3.80 26.11 13.19
CA LEU A 239 -3.49 26.61 11.84
C LEU A 239 -4.68 27.32 11.19
N LEU A 240 -5.88 26.75 11.30
CA LEU A 240 -7.11 27.36 10.77
C LEU A 240 -7.42 28.70 11.44
N ARG A 241 -7.22 28.81 12.77
CA ARG A 241 -7.37 30.07 13.51
C ARG A 241 -6.34 31.12 13.09
N GLN A 242 -5.09 30.71 12.89
CA GLN A 242 -4.05 31.61 12.41
C GLN A 242 -4.39 32.14 11.01
N TRP A 243 -4.87 31.28 10.11
CA TRP A 243 -5.29 31.66 8.78
C TRP A 243 -6.46 32.65 8.80
N GLU A 244 -7.50 32.39 9.61
CA GLU A 244 -8.64 33.31 9.75
C GLU A 244 -8.20 34.69 10.25
N ASN A 245 -7.28 34.74 11.21
CA ASN A 245 -6.73 36.00 11.74
C ASN A 245 -5.84 36.73 10.71
N SER A 246 -5.09 36.00 9.88
CA SER A 246 -4.27 36.56 8.81
C SER A 246 -5.07 37.04 7.59
N SER A 247 -6.32 36.58 7.44
CA SER A 247 -7.25 37.01 6.38
C SER A 247 -8.06 38.27 6.73
N ARG A 248 -8.21 38.60 8.03
CA ARG A 248 -8.92 39.80 8.50
C ARG A 248 -8.29 41.19 8.19
N PRO A 249 -7.00 41.36 7.80
CA PRO A 249 -6.46 42.69 7.49
C PRO A 249 -6.97 43.31 6.19
N GLN A 250 -7.54 42.53 5.25
CA GLN A 250 -8.03 43.06 3.96
C GLN A 250 -9.45 43.61 4.06
N GLU A 251 -10.36 42.97 4.80
CA GLU A 251 -11.76 43.42 4.91
C GLU A 251 -11.93 44.73 5.69
N GLN A 252 -11.01 45.06 6.62
CA GLN A 252 -11.05 46.34 7.35
C GLN A 252 -10.45 47.51 6.57
N LYS A 253 -9.69 47.25 5.51
CA LYS A 253 -9.10 48.29 4.65
C LYS A 253 -10.05 48.70 3.53
N GLU A 254 -10.77 47.75 2.93
CA GLU A 254 -11.79 48.02 1.90
C GLU A 254 -13.01 48.78 2.47
N ARG A 255 -13.45 48.47 3.71
CA ARG A 255 -14.53 49.26 4.36
C ARG A 255 -14.15 50.68 4.75
N ARG A 256 -12.85 51.04 4.80
CA ARG A 256 -12.41 52.41 5.10
C ARG A 256 -12.24 53.28 3.86
N GLU A 257 -12.15 52.68 2.67
CA GLU A 257 -12.05 53.43 1.41
C GLU A 257 -13.41 53.73 0.79
N GLU A 258 -14.46 52.94 1.07
CA GLU A 258 -15.84 53.23 0.64
C GLU A 258 -16.56 54.34 1.43
N ASP A 259 -16.03 54.75 2.59
CA ASP A 259 -16.69 55.72 3.49
C ASP A 259 -16.10 57.14 3.39
N THR A 260 -15.42 57.44 2.27
CA THR A 260 -14.97 58.82 1.97
C THR A 260 -16.06 59.51 1.14
N PRO A 261 -16.85 60.44 1.70
CA PRO A 261 -17.84 61.17 0.91
C PRO A 261 -17.14 62.09 -0.08
N ASP A 262 -17.53 62.00 -1.34
CA ASP A 262 -17.29 63.01 -2.37
C ASP A 262 -17.87 64.34 -1.87
N VAL A 263 -16.99 65.31 -1.60
CA VAL A 263 -17.40 66.68 -1.31
C VAL A 263 -17.18 67.50 -2.59
N PRO A 264 -18.20 68.24 -3.08
CA PRO A 264 -18.17 68.98 -4.34
C PRO A 264 -17.20 70.18 -4.34
#